data_AF-A0A3D5KLY0-F1
#
_entry.id   AF-A0A3D5KLY0-F1
#
_cell.length_a   1.000
_cell.length_b   1.000
_cell.length_c   1.000
_cell.angle_alpha   90.00
_cell.angle_beta   90.00
_cell.angle_gamma   90.00
#
_symmetry.space_group_name_H-M   'P 1'
#
loop_
_entity.id
_entity.type
_entity.pdbx_description
1 polymer ?
#
loop_
_entity_poly.entity_id
_entity_poly.type
_entity_poly.pdbx_seq_one_letter_code
_entity_poly.pdbx_strand_id
1 'polypeptide(L)' 'MKRAEAVALLKELSAEHLIQPSLVLIEKRKPDSYQLCVKGDFDREGIEDFLQKNALVFEEDSRKGFCIFEP' A
#
# COMPACT_ATOMS: atom_id res chain seq x y z
N MET A 1 7.89 -5.80 4.40
CA MET A 1 7.00 -6.91 4.02
C MET A 1 7.57 -7.75 2.90
N LYS A 2 7.33 -9.06 2.97
CA LYS A 2 7.49 -10.03 1.88
C LYS A 2 6.46 -9.79 0.80
N ARG A 3 6.68 -10.37 -0.39
CA ARG A 3 5.73 -10.25 -1.51
C ARG A 3 4.34 -10.81 -1.16
N ALA A 4 4.26 -11.91 -0.40
CA ALA A 4 3.00 -12.52 -0.01
C ALA A 4 2.18 -11.60 0.93
N GLU A 5 2.84 -10.94 1.87
CA GLU A 5 2.23 -9.95 2.77
C GLU A 5 1.74 -8.72 1.98
N ALA A 6 2.52 -8.22 1.02
CA ALA A 6 2.05 -7.15 0.13
C ALA A 6 0.80 -7.55 -0.67
N VAL A 7 0.72 -8.80 -1.14
CA VAL A 7 -0.47 -9.31 -1.84
C VAL A 7 -1.67 -9.45 -0.89
N ALA A 8 -1.45 -9.87 0.35
CA ALA A 8 -2.51 -9.96 1.36
C ALA A 8 -3.07 -8.57 1.69
N LEU A 9 -2.19 -7.61 1.93
CA LEU A 9 -2.54 -6.22 2.22
C LEU A 9 -3.31 -5.56 1.06
N LEU A 10 -2.93 -5.81 -0.20
CA LEU A 10 -3.70 -5.38 -1.37
C LEU A 10 -5.14 -5.90 -1.35
N LYS A 11 -5.34 -7.17 -0.97
CA LYS A 11 -6.68 -7.77 -0.92
C LYS A 11 -7.52 -7.17 0.21
N GLU A 12 -6.92 -6.91 1.36
CA GLU A 12 -7.60 -6.29 2.51
C GLU A 12 -8.04 -4.87 2.18
N LEU A 13 -7.11 -4.02 1.71
CA LEU A 13 -7.42 -2.65 1.29
C LEU A 13 -8.48 -2.60 0.18
N SER A 14 -8.47 -3.57 -0.74
CA SER A 14 -9.49 -3.68 -1.78
C SER A 14 -10.85 -4.13 -1.25
N ALA A 15 -10.88 -5.01 -0.25
CA ALA A 15 -12.12 -5.51 0.36
C ALA A 15 -12.82 -4.41 1.16
N GLU A 16 -12.03 -3.52 1.76
CA GLU A 16 -12.50 -2.31 2.47
C GLU A 16 -12.82 -1.14 1.51
N HIS A 17 -12.74 -1.34 0.19
CA HIS A 17 -12.96 -0.31 -0.84
C HIS A 17 -12.03 0.92 -0.75
N LEU A 18 -10.89 0.81 -0.07
CA LEU A 18 -9.95 1.90 0.15
C LEU A 18 -9.06 2.19 -1.06
N ILE A 19 -8.82 1.18 -1.89
CA ILE A 19 -8.00 1.26 -3.10
C ILE A 19 -8.67 0.54 -4.27
N GLN A 20 -8.31 0.95 -5.48
CA GLN A 20 -8.61 0.19 -6.68
C GLN A 20 -7.42 -0.73 -7.03
N PRO A 21 -7.56 -2.07 -7.02
CA PRO A 21 -6.43 -2.98 -7.24
C PRO A 21 -5.71 -2.79 -8.58
N SER A 22 -6.44 -2.37 -9.63
CA SER A 22 -5.88 -2.10 -10.95
C SER A 22 -4.92 -0.91 -10.97
N LEU A 23 -4.97 -0.05 -9.94
CA LEU A 23 -4.12 1.12 -9.78
C LEU A 23 -2.95 0.86 -8.83
N VAL A 24 -2.78 -0.37 -8.32
CA VAL A 24 -1.74 -0.69 -7.34
C VAL A 24 -0.64 -1.54 -7.96
N LEU A 25 0.60 -1.15 -7.69
CA LEU A 25 1.80 -1.87 -8.07
C LEU A 25 2.50 -2.42 -6.83
N ILE A 26 2.85 -3.70 -6.88
CA ILE A 26 3.72 -4.31 -5.88
C ILE A 26 5.15 -4.20 -6.39
N GLU A 27 5.95 -3.38 -5.72
CA GLU A 27 7.33 -3.09 -6.10
C GLU A 27 8.32 -3.57 -5.04
N LYS A 28 9.55 -3.83 -5.48
CA LYS A 28 10.65 -4.20 -4.59
C LYS A 28 11.31 -2.92 -4.05
N ARG A 29 11.35 -2.76 -2.72
CA ARG A 29 11.96 -1.59 -2.04
C ARG A 29 13.42 -1.86 -1.64
N LYS A 30 13.69 -3.03 -1.05
CA LYS A 30 15.04 -3.51 -0.65
C LYS A 30 15.23 -4.96 -1.15
N PRO A 31 16.46 -5.54 -1.08
CA PRO A 31 16.75 -6.89 -1.59
C PRO A 31 15.76 -7.98 -1.15
N ASP A 32 15.09 -7.81 -0.01
CA ASP A 32 14.09 -8.75 0.51
C ASP A 32 12.80 -8.09 1.00
N SER A 33 12.52 -6.84 0.59
CA SER A 33 11.30 -6.15 0.97
C SER A 33 10.54 -5.58 -0.22
N TYR A 34 9.22 -5.64 -0.11
CA TYR A 34 8.26 -5.15 -1.07
C TYR A 34 7.45 -3.99 -0.47
N GLN A 35 6.86 -3.20 -1.34
CA GLN A 35 5.95 -2.10 -1.02
C GLN A 35 4.78 -2.11 -2.00
N LEU A 36 3.65 -1.53 -1.58
CA LEU A 36 2.49 -1.31 -2.44
C LEU A 36 2.45 0.16 -2.85
N CYS A 37 2.55 0.46 -4.13
CA CYS A 37 2.42 1.81 -4.64
C CYS A 37 1.10 1.98 -5.37
N VAL A 38 0.25 2.87 -4.87
CA VAL A 38 -1.07 3.22 -5.39
C VAL A 38 -0.91 4.41 -6.33
N LYS A 39 -1.23 4.22 -7.61
CA LYS A 39 -1.17 5.23 -8.67
C LYS A 39 -2.57 5.75 -9.00
N GLY A 40 -2.96 6.87 -8.42
CA GLY A 40 -4.22 7.55 -8.76
C GLY A 40 -4.91 8.12 -7.54
N ASP A 41 -6.20 8.40 -7.67
CA ASP A 41 -7.04 8.85 -6.57
C ASP A 41 -7.33 7.68 -5.62
N PHE A 42 -7.20 7.92 -4.33
CA PHE A 42 -7.48 6.96 -3.27
C PHE A 42 -8.06 7.68 -2.05
N ASP A 43 -8.75 6.94 -1.19
CA ASP A 43 -9.26 7.47 0.07
C ASP A 43 -8.12 7.58 1.09
N ARG A 44 -7.53 8.77 1.20
CA ARG A 44 -6.39 9.00 2.09
C ARG A 44 -6.75 8.77 3.55
N GLU A 45 -7.86 9.32 4.02
CA GLU A 45 -8.25 9.22 5.44
C GLU A 45 -8.55 7.76 5.82
N GLY A 46 -9.31 7.05 4.99
CA GLY A 46 -9.61 5.64 5.23
C GLY A 46 -8.36 4.75 5.21
N ILE A 47 -7.39 5.05 4.34
CA ILE A 47 -6.10 4.35 4.31
C ILE A 47 -5.27 4.69 5.55
N GLU A 48 -5.16 5.97 5.95
CA GLU A 48 -4.40 6.37 7.14
C GLU A 48 -4.92 5.65 8.40
N ASP A 49 -6.24 5.60 8.58
CA ASP A 49 -6.90 4.85 9.67
C ASP A 49 -6.60 3.34 9.61
N PHE A 50 -6.62 2.75 8.41
CA PHE A 50 -6.28 1.34 8.22
C PHE A 50 -4.81 1.06 8.57
N LEU A 51 -3.89 1.91 8.11
CA LEU A 51 -2.45 1.72 8.32
C LEU A 51 -2.07 1.90 9.79
N GLN A 52 -2.69 2.85 10.49
CA GLN A 52 -2.45 3.05 11.92
C GLN A 52 -2.85 1.82 12.75
N LYS A 53 -3.97 1.17 12.41
CA LYS A 53 -4.42 -0.07 13.07
C LYS A 53 -3.46 -1.25 12.83
N ASN A 54 -2.78 -1.26 11.69
CA ASN A 54 -1.92 -2.35 11.24
C ASN A 54 -0.42 -2.07 11.43
N ALA A 55 -0.05 -0.97 12.10
CA ALA A 55 1.34 -0.54 12.32
C ALA A 55 2.17 -0.43 11.01
N LEU A 56 1.51 -0.02 9.92
CA LEU A 56 2.12 0.20 8.62
C LEU A 56 2.43 1.68 8.43
N VAL A 57 3.38 1.98 7.54
CA VAL A 57 3.76 3.36 7.18
C VAL A 57 3.52 3.58 5.70
N PHE A 58 3.24 4.82 5.34
CA PHE A 58 3.21 5.26 3.95
C PHE A 58 4.14 6.44 3.70
N GLU A 59 4.64 6.51 2.47
CA GLU A 59 5.35 7.67 1.93
C GLU A 59 4.67 8.12 0.64
N GLU A 60 4.50 9.43 0.48
CA GLU A 60 4.13 10.00 -0.81
C GLU A 60 5.35 10.01 -1.73
N ASP A 61 5.22 9.36 -2.89
CA ASP A 61 6.21 9.36 -3.96
C ASP A 61 5.65 10.20 -5.11
N SER A 62 6.28 11.34 -5.37
CA SER A 62 5.86 12.29 -6.43
C SER A 62 5.72 11.69 -7.84
N ARG A 63 6.30 10.51 -8.11
CA ARG A 63 6.19 9.79 -9.39
C ARG A 63 5.26 8.60 -9.34
N LYS A 64 5.02 8.04 -8.15
CA LYS A 64 4.29 6.77 -7.98
C LYS A 64 3.00 6.90 -7.19
N GLY A 65 2.69 8.10 -6.70
CA GLY A 65 1.54 8.39 -5.85
C GLY A 65 1.89 8.08 -4.40
N PHE A 66 1.34 6.99 -3.88
CA PHE A 66 1.39 6.66 -2.46
C PHE A 66 1.93 5.25 -2.26
N CYS A 67 3.01 5.10 -1.48
CA CYS A 67 3.65 3.80 -1.27
C CYS A 67 3.57 3.35 0.19
N ILE A 68 2.99 2.17 0.43
CA ILE A 68 2.83 1.53 1.75
C ILE A 68 3.93 0.49 1.97
N PHE A 69 4.54 0.51 3.14
CA PHE A 69 5.56 -0.46 3.54
C PHE A 69 5.52 -0.72 5.06
N GLU A 70 6.12 -1.84 5.46
CA GLU A 70 6.48 -2.05 6.88
C GLU A 70 7.76 -1.27 7.19
N PRO A 71 7.84 -0.61 8.36
CA PRO A 71 9.00 0.19 8.76
C PRO A 71 10.32 -0.60 8.74
#